data_AF-A0A845GNI0-F1
#
_entry.id   AF-A0A845GNI0-F1
#
_cell.length_a   1.000
_cell.length_b   1.000
_cell.length_c   1.000
_cell.angle_alpha   90.00
_cell.angle_beta   90.00
_cell.angle_gamma   90.00
#
_symmetry.space_group_name_H-M   'P 1'
#
loop_
_entity.id
_entity.type
_entity.pdbx_description
1 polymer ?
#
loop_
_entity_poly.entity_id
_entity_poly.type
_entity_poly.pdbx_seq_one_letter_code
_entity_poly.pdbx_strand_id
1 'polypeptide(L)'
;MNLNKIAQALFVAGCLVCATASAATQTFTSNVVASTQTDLAAVLNFAQFDASLGTLTSVKFDLFADVSGKVDLSNYNNDAITVPVSLSVDVWLNRPDHSALVLFSAPLLNQDATIDGNGTLSLNNAFSMSNSASYNGAGDLSLFTGNGNVATLFAAKAYTQANGDGVESDFLTKVGGYGKVTYTYTAAPVPEPETYGMLLAGLALVGVAAKRKSRKA
;
A
#
# COMPACT_ATOMS: atom_id res chain seq x y z
N MET A 1 -39.07 -45.56 -42.48
CA MET A 1 -38.18 -44.51 -43.02
C MET A 1 -38.93 -43.18 -42.89
N ASN A 2 -38.66 -42.20 -42.02
CA ASN A 2 -37.56 -41.91 -41.09
C ASN A 2 -38.11 -41.03 -39.95
N LEU A 3 -38.07 -41.52 -38.71
CA LEU A 3 -38.41 -40.76 -37.49
C LEU A 3 -37.20 -39.95 -36.93
N ASN A 4 -36.15 -39.73 -37.72
CA ASN A 4 -34.83 -39.32 -37.20
C ASN A 4 -34.45 -37.85 -37.42
N LYS A 5 -35.39 -36.95 -37.76
CA LYS A 5 -35.02 -35.56 -38.12
C LYS A 5 -35.50 -34.45 -37.17
N ILE A 6 -36.31 -34.77 -36.15
CA ILE A 6 -36.81 -33.74 -35.20
C ILE A 6 -36.03 -33.75 -33.87
N ALA A 7 -35.29 -34.83 -33.57
CA ALA A 7 -34.44 -34.92 -32.37
C ALA A 7 -33.09 -34.16 -32.48
N GLN A 8 -32.79 -33.53 -33.63
CA GLN A 8 -31.57 -32.72 -33.81
C GLN A 8 -31.75 -31.26 -33.36
N ALA A 9 -32.81 -30.96 -32.61
CA ALA A 9 -33.23 -29.60 -32.26
C ALA A 9 -32.65 -29.05 -30.94
N LEU A 10 -31.77 -29.72 -30.21
CA LEU A 10 -31.39 -29.19 -28.88
C LEU A 10 -29.99 -29.59 -28.37
N PHE A 11 -28.97 -29.60 -29.24
CA PHE A 11 -27.60 -29.82 -28.80
C PHE A 11 -26.63 -28.93 -29.61
N VAL A 12 -26.78 -27.62 -29.49
CA VAL A 12 -25.70 -26.68 -29.85
C VAL A 12 -25.26 -26.01 -28.57
N ALA A 13 -24.27 -26.67 -27.96
CA ALA A 13 -23.18 -26.10 -27.18
C ALA A 13 -23.52 -24.83 -26.38
N GLY A 14 -23.95 -25.04 -25.13
CA GLY A 14 -23.72 -24.07 -24.08
C GLY A 14 -22.21 -23.94 -23.87
N CYS A 15 -21.55 -23.07 -24.63
CA CYS A 15 -20.26 -22.55 -24.26
C CYS A 15 -20.48 -21.73 -22.98
N LEU A 16 -20.26 -22.35 -21.83
CA LEU A 16 -19.91 -21.63 -20.61
C LEU A 16 -18.68 -20.80 -20.98
N VAL A 17 -18.88 -19.51 -21.23
CA VAL A 17 -17.81 -18.54 -21.18
C VAL A 17 -17.39 -18.54 -19.71
N CYS A 18 -16.36 -19.29 -19.37
CA CYS A 18 -15.69 -19.12 -18.10
C CYS A 18 -15.13 -17.71 -18.11
N ALA A 19 -15.88 -16.76 -17.52
CA ALA A 19 -15.34 -15.44 -17.23
C ALA A 19 -14.07 -15.67 -16.42
N THR A 20 -12.92 -15.37 -17.03
CA THR A 20 -11.65 -15.39 -16.31
C THR A 20 -11.80 -14.37 -15.21
N ALA A 21 -11.75 -14.81 -13.94
CA ALA A 21 -11.76 -13.91 -12.80
C ALA A 21 -10.45 -13.11 -12.83
N SER A 22 -10.46 -11.97 -13.52
CA SER A 22 -9.36 -11.02 -13.49
C SER A 22 -9.43 -10.28 -12.16
N ALA A 23 -8.33 -10.31 -11.40
CA ALA A 23 -8.23 -9.56 -10.17
C ALA A 23 -8.11 -8.07 -10.50
N ALA A 24 -9.05 -7.28 -10.01
CA ALA A 24 -9.02 -5.82 -10.13
C ALA A 24 -8.19 -5.22 -9.00
N THR A 25 -7.63 -4.03 -9.22
CA THR A 25 -6.88 -3.30 -8.20
C THR A 25 -7.40 -1.88 -8.00
N GLN A 26 -7.30 -1.39 -6.77
CA GLN A 26 -7.62 0.00 -6.40
C GLN A 26 -6.56 0.53 -5.45
N THR A 27 -6.00 1.71 -5.75
CA THR A 27 -4.93 2.32 -4.94
C THR A 27 -5.38 3.64 -4.34
N PHE A 28 -5.12 3.82 -3.05
CA PHE A 28 -5.33 5.06 -2.33
C PHE A 28 -4.03 5.58 -1.74
N THR A 29 -3.89 6.90 -1.65
CA THR A 29 -2.76 7.56 -1.00
C THR A 29 -3.24 8.16 0.32
N SER A 30 -2.44 8.05 1.37
CA SER A 30 -2.75 8.64 2.67
C SER A 30 -2.59 10.17 2.66
N ASN A 31 -2.89 10.81 3.79
CA ASN A 31 -2.33 12.13 4.08
C ASN A 31 -0.79 12.09 4.12
N VAL A 32 -0.17 13.27 4.03
CA VAL A 32 1.28 13.44 4.18
C VAL A 32 1.60 13.92 5.58
N VAL A 33 2.64 13.34 6.19
CA VAL A 33 3.23 13.79 7.45
C VAL A 33 4.45 14.63 7.09
N ALA A 34 4.41 15.90 7.49
CA ALA A 34 5.52 16.83 7.26
C ALA A 34 6.78 16.36 7.99
N SER A 35 7.96 16.68 7.43
CA SER A 35 9.23 16.33 8.05
C SER A 35 9.39 17.06 9.39
N THR A 36 9.50 16.30 10.47
CA THR A 36 9.66 16.77 11.85
C THR A 36 10.72 15.94 12.56
N GLN A 37 11.14 16.34 13.76
CA GLN A 37 12.14 15.59 14.52
C GLN A 37 11.67 14.14 14.78
N THR A 38 12.61 13.20 14.82
CA THR A 38 12.33 11.79 15.17
C THR A 38 11.72 11.65 16.57
N ASP A 39 11.27 10.43 16.92
CA ASP A 39 10.35 10.18 18.05
C ASP A 39 8.95 10.78 17.81
N LEU A 40 8.59 10.87 16.53
CA LEU A 40 7.28 11.25 16.06
C LEU A 40 6.29 10.07 16.18
N ALA A 41 5.09 10.36 16.64
CA ALA A 41 3.92 9.52 16.51
C ALA A 41 2.86 10.27 15.71
N ALA A 42 2.78 10.00 14.40
CA ALA A 42 1.82 10.63 13.50
C ALA A 42 0.86 9.59 12.91
N VAL A 43 -0.28 10.04 12.38
CA VAL A 43 -1.29 9.14 11.82
C VAL A 43 -1.33 9.27 10.30
N LEU A 44 -1.26 8.12 9.61
CA LEU A 44 -1.59 8.00 8.19
C LEU A 44 -2.96 7.34 8.06
N ASN A 45 -3.87 8.02 7.38
CA ASN A 45 -5.23 7.55 7.16
C ASN A 45 -5.35 6.94 5.77
N PHE A 46 -5.81 5.70 5.71
CA PHE A 46 -6.07 4.98 4.45
C PHE A 46 -7.55 4.74 4.29
N ALA A 47 -8.11 5.05 3.12
CA ALA A 47 -9.50 4.68 2.80
C ALA A 47 -9.62 3.15 2.79
N GLN A 48 -10.69 2.63 3.39
CA GLN A 48 -11.03 1.21 3.33
C GLN A 48 -11.54 0.83 1.94
N PHE A 49 -11.44 -0.46 1.63
CA PHE A 49 -12.02 -1.04 0.42
C PHE A 49 -13.54 -1.17 0.55
N ASP A 50 -14.27 -0.62 -0.44
CA ASP A 50 -15.72 -0.75 -0.52
C ASP A 50 -16.12 -2.17 -0.97
N ALA A 51 -16.72 -2.93 -0.06
CA ALA A 51 -17.16 -4.30 -0.29
C ALA A 51 -18.22 -4.44 -1.40
N SER A 52 -18.89 -3.36 -1.81
CA SER A 52 -19.83 -3.39 -2.93
C SER A 52 -19.15 -3.66 -4.28
N LEU A 53 -17.84 -3.37 -4.38
CA LEU A 53 -17.06 -3.60 -5.60
C LEU A 53 -16.68 -5.07 -5.80
N GLY A 54 -16.66 -5.88 -4.74
CA GLY A 54 -16.28 -7.28 -4.80
C GLY A 54 -15.70 -7.82 -3.50
N THR A 55 -14.98 -8.93 -3.61
CA THR A 55 -14.32 -9.59 -2.46
C THR A 55 -12.83 -9.26 -2.45
N LEU A 56 -12.36 -8.61 -1.38
CA LEU A 56 -10.96 -8.27 -1.19
C LEU A 56 -10.11 -9.55 -1.03
N THR A 57 -9.00 -9.65 -1.75
CA THR A 57 -8.10 -10.81 -1.76
C THR A 57 -6.69 -10.48 -1.26
N SER A 58 -6.25 -9.23 -1.39
CA SER A 58 -4.94 -8.78 -0.90
C SER A 58 -4.92 -7.28 -0.63
N VAL A 59 -4.13 -6.88 0.37
CA VAL A 59 -3.85 -5.49 0.72
C VAL A 59 -2.33 -5.29 0.66
N LYS A 60 -1.86 -4.39 -0.19
CA LYS A 60 -0.44 -4.01 -0.28
C LYS A 60 -0.23 -2.60 0.25
N PHE A 61 0.69 -2.44 1.19
CA PHE A 61 1.16 -1.14 1.65
C PHE A 61 2.48 -0.80 0.98
N ASP A 62 2.60 0.45 0.54
CA ASP A 62 3.87 1.07 0.16
C ASP A 62 4.09 2.27 1.09
N LEU A 63 5.11 2.21 1.92
CA LEU A 63 5.49 3.31 2.82
C LEU A 63 6.65 4.08 2.21
N PHE A 64 6.54 5.41 2.18
CA PHE A 64 7.55 6.34 1.70
C PHE A 64 7.96 7.25 2.84
N ALA A 65 9.26 7.44 3.04
CA ALA A 65 9.79 8.35 4.04
C ALA A 65 10.94 9.19 3.48
N ASP A 66 10.94 10.47 3.85
CA ASP A 66 12.04 11.40 3.64
C ASP A 66 12.76 11.57 4.98
N VAL A 67 14.01 11.13 5.02
CA VAL A 67 14.82 11.14 6.25
C VAL A 67 16.00 12.07 6.05
N SER A 68 16.27 12.90 7.05
CA SER A 68 17.46 13.74 7.10
C SER A 68 18.09 13.66 8.49
N GLY A 69 19.41 13.72 8.53
CA GLY A 69 20.18 13.60 9.75
C GLY A 69 21.37 14.52 9.70
N LYS A 70 21.68 15.09 10.86
CA LYS A 70 22.83 15.95 11.09
C LYS A 70 23.46 15.56 12.42
N VAL A 71 24.79 15.58 12.47
CA VAL A 71 25.52 15.66 13.72
C VAL A 71 26.46 16.86 13.68
N ASP A 72 26.47 17.63 14.75
CA ASP A 72 27.47 18.65 15.03
C ASP A 72 28.43 18.12 16.08
N LEU A 73 29.72 18.11 15.73
CA LEU A 73 30.79 17.65 16.61
C LEU A 73 31.65 18.84 17.01
N SER A 74 31.99 18.94 18.30
CA SER A 74 32.90 19.96 18.83
C SER A 74 34.02 19.30 19.61
N ASN A 75 35.27 19.53 19.19
CA ASN A 75 36.45 18.98 19.85
C ASN A 75 37.05 20.03 20.80
N TYR A 76 37.11 19.72 22.09
CA TYR A 76 37.69 20.59 23.12
C TYR A 76 39.18 20.30 23.40
N ASN A 77 39.77 19.33 22.71
CA ASN A 77 41.20 19.04 22.81
C ASN A 77 42.02 20.00 21.95
N ASN A 78 43.30 20.20 22.29
CA ASN A 78 44.22 21.00 21.48
C ASN A 78 44.67 20.30 20.20
N ASP A 79 44.61 18.96 20.17
CA ASP A 79 45.00 18.14 19.03
C ASP A 79 43.78 17.66 18.25
N ALA A 80 43.99 17.32 16.98
CA ALA A 80 42.96 16.71 16.15
C ALA A 80 42.59 15.30 16.67
N ILE A 81 41.31 14.95 16.58
CA ILE A 81 40.79 13.64 16.99
C ILE A 81 39.89 13.05 15.90
N THR A 82 39.97 11.75 15.71
CA THR A 82 39.06 10.99 14.84
C THR A 82 38.04 10.25 15.68
N VAL A 83 36.75 10.49 15.41
CA VAL A 83 35.61 9.92 16.13
C VAL A 83 34.76 9.09 15.17
N PRO A 84 34.43 7.83 15.50
CA PRO A 84 33.45 7.08 14.74
C PRO A 84 32.05 7.67 14.95
N VAL A 85 31.36 7.98 13.87
CA VAL A 85 30.00 8.53 13.87
C VAL A 85 29.06 7.53 13.20
N SER A 86 28.01 7.13 13.92
CA SER A 86 26.89 6.42 13.33
C SER A 86 25.55 7.08 13.68
N LEU A 87 24.70 7.16 12.67
CA LEU A 87 23.31 7.56 12.78
C LEU A 87 22.50 6.64 11.86
N SER A 88 21.57 5.88 12.43
CA SER A 88 20.59 5.10 11.67
C SER A 88 19.17 5.45 12.10
N VAL A 89 18.22 5.16 11.22
CA VAL A 89 16.80 5.38 11.48
C VAL A 89 16.03 4.11 11.16
N ASP A 90 15.12 3.78 12.06
CA ASP A 90 14.03 2.84 11.82
C ASP A 90 12.75 3.63 11.59
N VAL A 91 12.02 3.34 10.52
CA VAL A 91 10.69 3.90 10.24
C VAL A 91 9.70 2.76 10.10
N TRP A 92 8.54 2.90 10.73
CA TRP A 92 7.49 1.90 10.67
C TRP A 92 6.10 2.50 10.50
N LEU A 93 5.25 1.67 9.89
CA LEU A 93 3.81 1.84 9.82
C LEU A 93 3.18 0.72 10.63
N ASN A 94 2.38 1.05 11.64
CA ASN A 94 1.69 0.07 12.47
C ASN A 94 0.18 0.14 12.25
N ARG A 95 -0.47 -1.02 12.41
CA ARG A 95 -1.93 -1.14 12.55
C ARG A 95 -2.41 -0.39 13.80
N PRO A 96 -3.73 -0.13 13.92
CA PRO A 96 -4.32 0.41 15.15
C PRO A 96 -3.99 -0.40 16.43
N ASP A 97 -3.74 -1.71 16.30
CA ASP A 97 -3.37 -2.59 17.39
C ASP A 97 -1.86 -2.58 17.73
N HIS A 98 -1.09 -1.67 17.12
CA HIS A 98 0.37 -1.52 17.25
C HIS A 98 1.23 -2.63 16.62
N SER A 99 0.63 -3.62 15.95
CA SER A 99 1.41 -4.58 15.16
C SER A 99 1.96 -3.92 13.88
N ALA A 100 3.16 -4.31 13.46
CA ALA A 100 3.82 -3.72 12.29
C ALA A 100 3.16 -4.14 10.96
N LEU A 101 2.96 -3.17 10.08
CA LEU A 101 2.59 -3.33 8.66
C LEU A 101 3.81 -3.18 7.74
N VAL A 102 4.63 -2.18 7.99
CA VAL A 102 5.85 -1.96 7.21
C VAL A 102 6.92 -1.50 8.17
N LEU A 103 8.11 -2.06 8.07
CA LEU A 103 9.28 -1.62 8.81
C LEU A 103 10.44 -1.53 7.82
N PHE A 104 11.27 -0.51 7.98
CA PHE A 104 12.58 -0.50 7.36
C PHE A 104 13.58 0.26 8.23
N SER A 105 14.84 -0.10 8.04
CA SER A 105 15.99 0.45 8.74
C SER A 105 17.03 0.88 7.71
N ALA A 106 17.60 2.07 7.88
CA ALA A 106 18.69 2.54 7.01
C ALA A 106 19.71 3.40 7.79
N PRO A 107 21.02 3.25 7.47
CA PRO A 107 22.04 4.15 7.98
C PRO A 107 22.00 5.50 7.24
N LEU A 108 22.06 6.60 7.97
CA LEU A 108 22.23 7.96 7.45
C LEU A 108 23.69 8.38 7.44
N LEU A 109 24.38 8.14 8.55
CA LEU A 109 25.82 8.38 8.69
C LEU A 109 26.45 7.12 9.26
N ASN A 110 27.59 6.72 8.70
CA ASN A 110 28.40 5.63 9.21
C ASN A 110 29.83 5.82 8.71
N GLN A 111 30.57 6.70 9.38
CA GLN A 111 31.90 7.11 8.95
C GLN A 111 32.73 7.59 10.13
N ASP A 112 34.06 7.54 9.95
CA ASP A 112 34.98 8.22 10.85
C ASP A 112 35.05 9.71 10.51
N ALA A 113 35.05 10.55 11.54
CA ALA A 113 35.04 12.00 11.44
C ALA A 113 36.28 12.57 12.14
N THR A 114 37.19 13.17 11.39
CA THR A 114 38.36 13.85 11.96
C THR A 114 38.04 15.33 12.18
N ILE A 115 38.22 15.78 13.41
CA ILE A 115 37.95 17.15 13.85
C ILE A 115 39.29 17.74 14.29
N ASP A 116 39.63 18.92 13.79
CA ASP A 116 40.85 19.63 14.23
C ASP A 116 40.77 20.00 15.72
N GLY A 117 41.93 20.29 16.33
CA GLY A 117 42.00 20.74 17.72
C GLY A 117 41.25 22.05 17.94
N ASN A 118 40.43 22.12 18.99
CA ASN A 118 39.50 23.21 19.28
C ASN A 118 38.52 23.51 18.11
N GLY A 119 38.36 22.54 17.19
CA GLY A 119 37.57 22.67 15.98
C GLY A 119 36.15 22.12 16.11
N THR A 120 35.35 22.38 15.08
CA THR A 120 33.99 21.85 14.94
C THR A 120 33.82 21.21 13.58
N LEU A 121 32.98 20.17 13.48
CA LEU A 121 32.64 19.51 12.23
C LEU A 121 31.14 19.19 12.20
N SER A 122 30.47 19.58 11.12
CA SER A 122 29.09 19.16 10.85
C SER A 122 29.08 18.08 9.78
N LEU A 123 28.44 16.95 10.08
CA LEU A 123 28.11 15.92 9.10
C LEU A 123 26.61 15.89 8.88
N ASN A 124 26.18 15.75 7.64
CA ASN A 124 24.77 15.64 7.32
C ASN A 124 24.53 14.71 6.13
N ASN A 125 23.38 14.04 6.15
CA ASN A 125 22.91 13.27 5.02
C ASN A 125 21.37 13.31 4.96
N ALA A 126 20.81 13.19 3.77
CA ALA A 126 19.38 13.12 3.57
C ALA A 126 19.06 12.23 2.36
N PHE A 127 18.03 11.42 2.49
CA PHE A 127 17.55 10.58 1.39
C PHE A 127 16.07 10.24 1.55
N SER A 128 15.44 9.91 0.43
CA SER A 128 14.11 9.34 0.38
C SER A 128 14.21 7.83 0.27
N MET A 129 13.33 7.12 0.96
CA MET A 129 13.29 5.66 0.97
C MET A 129 11.86 5.15 0.92
N SER A 130 11.70 3.90 0.48
CA SER A 130 10.42 3.23 0.51
C SER A 130 10.56 1.74 0.75
N ASN A 131 9.51 1.15 1.33
CA ASN A 131 9.37 -0.30 1.45
C ASN A 131 7.91 -0.69 1.28
N SER A 132 7.66 -1.96 0.97
CA SER A 132 6.30 -2.47 0.76
C SER A 132 6.08 -3.80 1.45
N ALA A 133 4.82 -4.05 1.85
CA ALA A 133 4.38 -5.32 2.41
C ALA A 133 2.97 -5.65 1.93
N SER A 134 2.68 -6.93 1.76
CA SER A 134 1.36 -7.41 1.31
C SER A 134 0.75 -8.38 2.32
N TYR A 135 -0.56 -8.27 2.50
CA TYR A 135 -1.35 -8.99 3.48
C TYR A 135 -2.60 -9.59 2.85
N ASN A 136 -2.87 -10.85 3.16
CA ASN A 136 -4.03 -11.60 2.67
C ASN A 136 -4.71 -12.42 3.78
N GLY A 137 -4.32 -12.23 5.04
CA GLY A 137 -4.95 -12.88 6.19
C GLY A 137 -6.34 -12.32 6.45
N ALA A 138 -7.29 -13.15 6.87
CA ALA A 138 -8.68 -12.74 7.08
C ALA A 138 -8.84 -11.54 8.02
N GLY A 139 -7.99 -11.43 9.05
CA GLY A 139 -7.98 -10.27 9.96
C GLY A 139 -7.57 -8.96 9.27
N ASP A 140 -6.53 -8.99 8.43
CA ASP A 140 -6.11 -7.83 7.64
C ASP A 140 -7.19 -7.45 6.62
N LEU A 141 -7.71 -8.44 5.88
CA LEU A 141 -8.76 -8.20 4.89
C LEU A 141 -10.00 -7.57 5.54
N SER A 142 -10.39 -8.04 6.73
CA SER A 142 -11.52 -7.46 7.48
C SER A 142 -11.21 -6.05 8.00
N LEU A 143 -9.99 -5.77 8.48
CA LEU A 143 -9.60 -4.45 8.98
C LEU A 143 -9.67 -3.38 7.89
N PHE A 144 -9.29 -3.75 6.66
CA PHE A 144 -9.23 -2.82 5.53
C PHE A 144 -10.45 -2.85 4.62
N THR A 145 -11.52 -3.57 4.98
CA THR A 145 -12.80 -3.56 4.25
C THR A 145 -13.84 -2.73 5.01
N GLY A 146 -14.53 -1.84 4.31
CA GLY A 146 -15.53 -0.94 4.88
C GLY A 146 -15.67 0.37 4.10
N ASN A 147 -16.46 1.30 4.63
CA ASN A 147 -16.74 2.60 4.00
C ASN A 147 -16.03 3.77 4.71
N GLY A 148 -15.11 3.47 5.64
CA GLY A 148 -14.40 4.47 6.44
C GLY A 148 -12.91 4.55 6.11
N ASN A 149 -12.13 5.02 7.10
CA ASN A 149 -10.68 5.09 7.03
C ASN A 149 -10.07 4.25 8.15
N VAL A 150 -8.93 3.62 7.86
CA VAL A 150 -8.07 3.00 8.88
C VAL A 150 -6.98 4.00 9.25
N ALA A 151 -6.92 4.33 10.53
CA ALA A 151 -5.85 5.13 11.12
C ALA A 151 -4.67 4.21 11.45
N THR A 152 -3.54 4.44 10.78
CA THR A 152 -2.30 3.70 11.03
C THR A 152 -1.27 4.63 11.66
N LEU A 153 -0.43 4.08 12.53
CA LEU A 153 0.59 4.86 13.22
C LEU A 153 1.87 4.87 12.37
N PHE A 154 2.26 6.04 11.91
CA PHE A 154 3.56 6.33 11.33
C PHE A 154 4.49 6.84 12.42
N ALA A 155 5.58 6.13 12.64
CA ALA A 155 6.56 6.50 13.63
C ALA A 155 7.97 6.17 13.15
N ALA A 156 8.94 6.87 13.71
CA ALA A 156 10.34 6.63 13.46
C ALA A 156 11.19 6.88 14.70
N LYS A 157 12.29 6.17 14.78
CA LYS A 157 13.28 6.31 15.84
C LYS A 157 14.67 6.34 15.25
N ALA A 158 15.49 7.25 15.75
CA ALA A 158 16.90 7.36 15.41
C ALA A 158 17.76 6.63 16.44
N TYR A 159 18.88 6.07 15.99
CA TYR A 159 19.93 5.54 16.83
C TYR A 159 21.22 6.26 16.49
N THR A 160 21.84 6.85 17.50
CA THR A 160 22.99 7.73 17.34
C THR A 160 24.15 7.25 18.19
N GLN A 161 25.36 7.40 17.67
CA GLN A 161 26.59 7.18 18.40
C GLN A 161 27.69 8.07 17.83
N ALA A 162 28.38 8.77 18.72
CA ALA A 162 29.67 9.38 18.48
C ALA A 162 30.48 9.24 19.77
N ASN A 163 31.69 8.68 19.69
CA ASN A 163 32.53 8.41 20.85
C ASN A 163 33.92 9.02 20.66
N GLY A 164 34.20 10.11 21.37
CA GLY A 164 35.52 10.74 21.41
C GLY A 164 35.75 11.40 22.76
N ASP A 165 36.93 11.23 23.34
CA ASP A 165 37.30 11.94 24.57
C ASP A 165 37.43 13.44 24.29
N GLY A 166 36.87 14.28 25.16
CA GLY A 166 36.82 15.72 24.95
C GLY A 166 36.01 16.17 23.72
N VAL A 167 35.14 15.31 23.17
CA VAL A 167 34.27 15.65 22.02
C VAL A 167 32.81 15.68 22.44
N GLU A 168 32.14 16.80 22.17
CA GLU A 168 30.69 16.92 22.26
C GLU A 168 30.04 16.58 20.91
N SER A 169 28.87 15.95 20.96
CA SER A 169 28.13 15.52 19.76
C SER A 169 26.65 15.83 19.93
N ASP A 170 26.13 16.68 19.05
CA ASP A 170 24.70 17.03 18.99
C ASP A 170 24.07 16.46 17.73
N PHE A 171 23.00 15.66 17.89
CA PHE A 171 22.35 14.97 16.80
C PHE A 171 20.95 15.54 16.55
N LEU A 172 20.67 15.84 15.28
CA LEU A 172 19.35 16.23 14.83
C LEU A 172 18.92 15.32 13.68
N THR A 173 17.85 14.57 13.90
CA THR A 173 17.25 13.71 12.86
C THR A 173 15.81 14.12 12.63
N LYS A 174 15.41 14.22 11.36
CA LYS A 174 14.05 14.52 10.94
C LYS A 174 13.52 13.48 9.98
N VAL A 175 12.25 13.15 10.13
CA VAL A 175 11.51 12.22 9.28
C VAL A 175 10.18 12.84 8.86
N GLY A 176 9.83 12.68 7.60
CA GLY A 176 8.49 12.89 7.06
C GLY A 176 8.11 11.73 6.17
N GLY A 177 6.85 11.63 5.76
CA GLY A 177 6.44 10.53 4.91
C GLY A 177 4.96 10.44 4.62
N TYR A 178 4.62 9.48 3.79
CA TYR A 178 3.25 9.12 3.44
C TYR A 178 3.22 7.67 2.99
N GLY A 179 2.03 7.09 2.84
CA GLY A 179 1.89 5.74 2.31
C GLY A 179 0.86 5.64 1.20
N LYS A 180 0.88 4.49 0.54
CA LYS A 180 -0.17 4.05 -0.37
C LYS A 180 -0.67 2.68 0.08
N VAL A 181 -1.97 2.46 -0.10
CA VAL A 181 -2.58 1.15 0.03
C VAL A 181 -3.13 0.74 -1.34
N THR A 182 -2.83 -0.48 -1.76
CA THR A 182 -3.37 -1.08 -2.99
C THR A 182 -4.16 -2.33 -2.64
N TYR A 183 -5.44 -2.30 -2.92
CA TYR A 183 -6.37 -3.40 -2.75
C TYR A 183 -6.42 -4.23 -4.02
N THR A 184 -6.28 -5.53 -3.90
CA THR A 184 -6.57 -6.49 -4.97
C THR A 184 -7.85 -7.22 -4.60
N TYR A 185 -8.80 -7.32 -5.52
CA TYR A 185 -10.10 -7.90 -5.25
C TYR A 185 -10.67 -8.65 -6.46
N THR A 186 -11.56 -9.60 -6.20
CA THR A 186 -12.39 -10.23 -7.22
C THR A 186 -13.67 -9.43 -7.35
N ALA A 187 -13.91 -8.84 -8.52
CA ALA A 187 -15.08 -8.01 -8.76
C ALA A 187 -16.38 -8.80 -8.54
N ALA A 188 -17.39 -8.13 -7.98
CA ALA A 188 -18.72 -8.71 -7.91
C ALA A 188 -19.23 -9.01 -9.32
N PRO A 189 -19.87 -10.18 -9.57
CA PRO A 189 -20.49 -10.45 -10.86
C PRO A 189 -21.53 -9.39 -11.18
N VAL A 190 -21.23 -8.51 -12.14
CA VAL A 190 -22.21 -7.57 -12.67
C VAL A 190 -23.00 -8.30 -13.75
N PRO A 191 -24.34 -8.38 -13.66
CA PRO A 191 -25.14 -8.94 -14.75
C PRO A 191 -24.83 -8.18 -16.04
N GLU A 192 -24.21 -8.87 -17.00
CA GLU A 192 -23.74 -8.23 -18.23
C GLU A 192 -24.94 -7.65 -19.02
N PRO A 193 -24.74 -6.56 -19.79
CA PRO A 193 -25.77 -5.98 -20.66
C PRO A 193 -26.40 -7.02 -21.60
N GLU A 194 -25.64 -8.06 -21.96
CA GLU A 194 -26.09 -9.17 -22.78
C GLU A 194 -27.19 -10.00 -22.12
N THR A 195 -27.26 -10.08 -20.79
CA THR A 195 -28.38 -10.76 -20.09
C THR A 195 -29.68 -10.01 -20.33
N TYR A 196 -29.64 -8.68 -20.28
CA TYR A 196 -30.78 -7.85 -20.66
C TYR A 196 -31.05 -7.93 -22.16
N GLY A 197 -30.02 -7.97 -22.99
CA GLY A 197 -30.12 -8.17 -24.44
C GLY A 197 -30.81 -9.49 -24.80
N MET A 198 -30.45 -10.58 -24.14
CA MET A 198 -31.01 -11.92 -24.33
C MET A 198 -32.42 -12.05 -23.74
N LEU A 199 -32.70 -11.37 -22.63
CA LEU A 199 -34.07 -11.25 -22.10
C LEU A 199 -34.96 -10.49 -23.09
N LEU A 200 -34.51 -9.34 -23.59
CA LEU A 200 -35.24 -8.53 -24.56
C LEU A 200 -35.39 -9.27 -25.90
N ALA A 201 -34.35 -9.97 -26.35
CA ALA A 201 -34.41 -10.82 -27.55
C ALA A 201 -35.39 -11.99 -27.35
N GLY A 202 -35.39 -12.63 -26.17
CA GLY A 202 -36.35 -13.65 -25.79
C GLY A 202 -37.79 -13.15 -25.82
N LEU A 203 -38.04 -11.97 -25.23
CA LEU A 203 -39.35 -11.32 -25.25
C LEU A 203 -39.78 -10.91 -26.67
N ALA A 204 -38.86 -10.42 -27.49
CA ALA A 204 -39.12 -10.09 -28.89
C ALA A 204 -39.52 -11.33 -29.71
N LEU A 205 -38.84 -12.46 -29.51
CA LEU A 205 -39.18 -13.73 -30.16
C LEU A 205 -40.56 -14.25 -29.74
N VAL A 206 -40.90 -14.15 -28.45
CA VAL A 206 -42.23 -14.51 -27.94
C VAL A 206 -43.31 -13.61 -28.54
N GLY A 207 -43.07 -12.29 -28.63
CA GLY A 207 -43.98 -11.34 -29.27
C GLY A 207 -44.23 -11.64 -30.75
N VAL A 208 -43.17 -12.00 -31.50
CA VAL A 208 -43.29 -12.40 -32.92
C VAL A 208 -44.06 -13.72 -33.07
N ALA A 209 -43.82 -14.70 -32.19
CA ALA A 209 -44.54 -15.97 -32.19
C ALA A 209 -46.04 -15.79 -31.88
N ALA A 210 -46.37 -14.97 -30.89
CA ALA A 210 -47.76 -14.65 -30.53
C ALA A 210 -48.51 -13.94 -31.68
N LYS A 211 -47.87 -12.96 -32.34
CA LYS A 211 -48.44 -12.27 -33.51
C LYS A 211 -48.68 -13.19 -34.71
N ARG A 212 -47.84 -14.21 -34.90
CA ARG A 212 -48.04 -15.21 -35.96
C ARG A 212 -49.23 -16.14 -35.66
N LYS A 213 -49.48 -16.44 -34.39
CA LYS A 213 -50.60 -17.29 -33.97
C LYS A 213 -51.94 -16.57 -34.12
N SER A 214 -52.00 -15.26 -33.85
CA SER A 214 -53.24 -14.46 -33.99
C SER A 214 -53.65 -14.17 -35.44
N ARG A 215 -52.78 -14.38 -36.43
CA ARG A 215 -53.09 -14.22 -37.87
C ARG A 215 -53.59 -15.50 -38.54
N LYS A 216 -53.58 -16.63 -37.83
CA LYS A 216 -54.04 -17.94 -38.31
C LYS A 216 -55.38 -18.38 -37.69
N ALA A 217 -55.96 -17.57 -36.80
CA ALA A 217 -57.31 -17.69 -36.29
C ALA A 217 -58.16 -16.58 -36.93
#